data_AF-A0A838Y760-F1
#
_entry.id   AF-A0A838Y760-F1
#
_cell.length_a   1.000
_cell.length_b   1.000
_cell.length_c   1.000
_cell.angle_alpha   90.00
_cell.angle_beta   90.00
_cell.angle_gamma   90.00
#
_symmetry.space_group_name_H-M   'P 1'
#
loop_
_entity.id
_entity.type
_entity.pdbx_description
1 polymer ?
#
loop_
_entity_poly.entity_id
_entity_poly.type
_entity_poly.pdbx_seq_one_letter_code
_entity_poly.pdbx_strand_id
1 'polypeptide(L)' 'MRDPTYLALQKYKLLFGIDSDSAALARIADQALLGVVGSIPDLLVNISDEPAQAGTKRAAA' A
#
# COMPACT_ATOMS: atom_id res chain seq x y z
N MET A 1 25.68 -8.67 -0.70
CA MET A 1 24.73 -7.75 -1.37
C MET A 1 23.36 -7.97 -0.76
N ARG A 2 22.76 -6.97 -0.09
CA ARG A 2 21.35 -7.06 0.34
C ARG A 2 20.48 -6.71 -0.87
N ASP A 3 19.55 -7.58 -1.21
CA ASP A 3 18.57 -7.31 -2.28
C ASP A 3 17.69 -6.11 -1.87
N PRO A 4 17.69 -5.00 -2.62
CA PRO A 4 16.86 -3.83 -2.32
C PRO A 4 15.36 -4.19 -2.26
N THR A 5 14.93 -5.18 -3.03
CA THR A 5 13.55 -5.69 -3.05
C THR A 5 13.19 -6.33 -1.72
N TYR A 6 14.10 -7.14 -1.16
CA TYR A 6 13.88 -7.79 0.13
C TYR A 6 13.82 -6.77 1.28
N LEU A 7 14.63 -5.70 1.20
CA LEU A 7 14.56 -4.61 2.17
C LEU A 7 13.22 -3.85 2.10
N ALA A 8 12.73 -3.60 0.88
CA ALA A 8 11.43 -2.96 0.68
C ALA A 8 10.28 -3.82 1.22
N LEU A 9 10.32 -5.15 0.99
CA LEU A 9 9.35 -6.09 1.53
C LEU A 9 9.35 -6.10 3.07
N GLN A 10 10.52 -6.10 3.71
CA GLN A 10 10.62 -6.03 5.17
C GLN A 10 10.04 -4.73 5.74
N LYS A 11 10.27 -3.59 5.08
CA LYS A 11 9.66 -2.31 5.49
C LYS A 11 8.15 -2.32 5.31
N TYR A 12 7.66 -2.89 4.21
CA TYR A 12 6.22 -3.04 3.95
C TYR A 12 5.55 -3.89 5.03
N LYS A 13 6.17 -5.02 5.39
CA LYS A 13 5.73 -5.89 6.49
C LYS A 13 5.61 -5.15 7.81
N LEU A 14 6.64 -4.36 8.17
CA LEU A 14 6.62 -3.56 9.39
C LEU A 14 5.51 -2.50 9.39
N LEU A 15 5.31 -1.81 8.25
CA LEU A 15 4.30 -0.77 8.12
C LEU A 15 2.87 -1.29 8.32
N PHE A 16 2.60 -2.50 7.84
CA PHE A 16 1.27 -3.11 7.90
C PHE A 16 1.11 -4.18 8.99
N GLY A 17 2.14 -4.40 9.82
CA GLY A 17 2.12 -5.42 10.89
C GLY A 17 1.97 -6.84 10.35
N ILE A 18 2.61 -7.17 9.23
CA ILE A 18 2.51 -8.47 8.56
C ILE A 18 3.76 -9.31 8.88
N ASP A 19 3.58 -10.44 9.55
CA ASP A 19 4.71 -11.29 9.95
C ASP A 19 5.22 -12.22 8.83
N SER A 20 4.35 -12.58 7.88
CA SER A 20 4.68 -13.52 6.79
C SER A 20 4.96 -12.82 5.46
N ASP A 21 5.98 -13.30 4.74
CA ASP A 21 6.32 -12.80 3.40
C ASP A 21 5.22 -13.15 2.36
N SER A 22 4.61 -14.33 2.47
CA SER A 22 3.51 -14.73 1.58
C SER A 22 2.25 -13.89 1.79
N ALA A 23 1.96 -13.53 3.05
CA ALA A 23 0.85 -12.64 3.38
C ALA A 23 1.10 -11.22 2.87
N ALA A 24 2.36 -10.74 2.96
CA ALA A 24 2.74 -9.44 2.43
C ALA A 24 2.60 -9.42 0.89
N LEU A 25 3.06 -10.46 0.21
CA LEU A 25 2.95 -10.58 -1.25
C LEU A 25 1.49 -10.70 -1.71
N ALA A 26 0.66 -11.47 -1.01
CA ALA A 26 -0.76 -11.58 -1.31
C ALA A 26 -1.45 -10.21 -1.24
N ARG A 27 -1.18 -9.44 -0.18
CA ARG A 27 -1.70 -8.08 -0.03
C ARG A 27 -1.20 -7.13 -1.13
N ILE A 28 0.08 -7.21 -1.49
CA ILE A 28 0.64 -6.43 -2.61
C ILE A 28 -0.07 -6.79 -3.92
N ALA A 29 -0.32 -8.08 -4.15
CA ALA A 29 -1.05 -8.55 -5.34
C ALA A 29 -2.50 -8.04 -5.33
N ASP A 30 -3.20 -8.08 -4.19
CA ASP A 30 -4.55 -7.52 -4.06
C ASP A 30 -4.55 -6.02 -4.38
N GLN A 31 -3.59 -5.25 -3.86
CA GLN A 31 -3.45 -3.82 -4.15
C GLN A 31 -3.17 -3.53 -5.63
N ALA A 32 -2.33 -4.37 -6.28
CA ALA A 32 -1.97 -4.21 -7.68
C ALA A 32 -3.11 -4.60 -8.64
N LEU A 33 -3.90 -5.63 -8.28
CA LEU A 33 -4.96 -6.17 -9.13
C LEU A 33 -6.32 -5.48 -8.90
N LEU A 34 -6.63 -5.10 -7.66
CA LEU A 34 -7.94 -4.60 -7.26
C LEU A 34 -7.92 -3.12 -6.85
N GLY A 35 -6.73 -2.50 -6.82
CA GLY A 35 -6.53 -1.13 -6.36
C GLY A 35 -6.43 -0.99 -4.84
N VAL A 36 -6.05 0.19 -4.39
CA VAL A 36 -5.86 0.50 -2.96
C VAL A 36 -7.19 0.99 -2.37
N VAL A 37 -8.00 0.08 -1.81
CA VAL A 37 -9.23 0.45 -1.10
C VAL A 37 -8.93 0.63 0.38
N GLY A 38 -9.04 1.87 0.88
CA GLY A 38 -9.07 2.19 2.32
C GLY A 38 -7.80 1.89 3.12
N SER A 39 -6.65 1.68 2.46
CA SER A 39 -5.44 1.19 3.11
C SER A 39 -4.22 2.08 2.93
N ILE A 40 -4.42 3.40 2.94
CA ILE A 40 -3.30 4.33 3.17
C ILE A 40 -3.20 4.47 4.70
N PRO A 41 -2.18 3.90 5.37
CA PRO A 41 -1.97 4.15 6.79
C PRO A 41 -1.81 5.66 7.01
N ASP A 42 -2.43 6.18 8.08
CA ASP A 42 -2.35 7.61 8.46
C ASP A 42 -0.90 8.13 8.55
N LEU A 43 0.07 7.23 8.78
CA LEU A 43 1.50 7.54 8.78
C LEU A 43 2.01 8.12 7.43
N LEU A 44 1.35 7.81 6.32
CA LEU A 44 1.69 8.32 4.98
C LEU A 44 0.90 9.58 4.60
N VAL A 45 -0.18 9.91 5.32
CA VAL A 45 -1.01 11.10 5.07
C VAL A 45 -0.20 12.40 5.29
N ASN A 46 0.78 12.39 6.20
CA ASN A 46 1.64 13.54 6.48
C ASN A 46 2.94 13.59 5.64
N ILE A 47 3.15 12.65 4.71
CA ILE A 47 4.35 12.60 3.84
C ILE A 47 4.00 13.02 2.39
N SER A 48 2.72 12.95 2.01
CA SER A 48 2.26 13.48 0.73
C SER A 48 2.06 15.00 0.81
N ASP A 49 2.86 15.76 0.06
CA ASP A 49 2.72 17.23 -0.12
C ASP A 49 1.41 17.60 -0.85
N GLU A 50 0.71 16.61 -1.42
CA GLU A 50 -0.54 16.79 -2.15
C GLU A 50 -1.50 15.64 -1.81
N PRO A 51 -2.73 15.92 -1.36
CA PRO A 51 -3.69 14.87 -1.03
C PRO A 51 -3.99 14.04 -2.28
N ALA A 52 -3.81 12.72 -2.17
CA ALA A 52 -4.16 11.79 -3.25
C ALA A 52 -5.57 12.09 -3.75
N GLN A 53 -5.67 12.41 -5.04
CA GLN A 53 -6.89 12.85 -5.70
C GLN A 53 -8.07 11.94 -5.35
N ALA A 54 -9.06 12.51 -4.66
CA ALA A 54 -10.25 11.79 -4.25
C ALA A 54 -10.90 11.19 -5.50
N GLY A 55 -11.02 9.86 -5.53
CA GLY A 55 -11.48 9.10 -6.68
C GLY A 55 -12.77 9.68 -7.28
N THR A 56 -12.85 9.67 -8.60
CA THR A 56 -13.96 10.19 -9.39
C THR A 56 -15.29 9.64 -8.88
N LYS A 57 -16.10 10.48 -8.24
CA LYS A 57 -17.51 10.15 -7.99
C LYS A 57 -18.17 9.96 -9.35
N ARG A 58 -18.56 8.74 -9.68
CA ARG A 58 -19.42 8.48 -10.84
C ARG A 58 -20.72 9.27 -10.64
N ALA A 59 -20.96 10.25 -11.51
CA ALA A 59 -22.29 10.84 -11.63
C ALA A 59 -23.23 9.72 -12.11
N ALA A 60 -24.21 9.37 -11.29
CA ALA A 60 -25.31 8.52 -11.73
C ALA A 60 -26.14 9.30 -12.76
N ALA A 61 -26.42 8.65 -13.89
CA ALA A 61 -27.25 9.17 -14.99
C ALA A 61 -28.74 9.09 -14.66
#